data_AF-A0A359KIS9-F1
#
_entry.id   AF-A0A359KIS9-F1
#
_cell.length_a   1.000
_cell.length_b   1.000
_cell.length_c   1.000
_cell.angle_alpha   90.00
_cell.angle_beta   90.00
_cell.angle_gamma   90.00
#
_symmetry.space_group_name_H-M   'P 1'
#
loop_
_entity.id
_entity.type
_entity.pdbx_description
1 polymer ?
#
loop_
_entity_poly.entity_id
_entity_poly.type
_entity_poly.pdbx_seq_one_letter_code
_entity_poly.pdbx_strand_id
1 'polypeptide(L)'
;MTTLRKSLRGAALGALLAASAVAVPTLASAQALFSAPERLDGGQVGFSSGERGKPVLPGGPVVANGRGFHPGQSIVLMYGQTPLSTGPITANAEGGFEARLTLPANAQPGNHPIVAVSQSPYNAVLADLKISPNVPLSNEAAYRI
;
A
#
# COMPACT_ATOMS: atom_id res chain seq x y z
N MET A 1 75.18 -42.70 -17.24
CA MET A 1 76.00 -42.20 -18.36
C MET A 1 75.18 -42.37 -19.64
N THR A 2 74.28 -41.43 -19.95
CA THR A 2 74.40 -40.41 -21.03
C THR A 2 74.46 -41.07 -22.42
N THR A 3 73.39 -41.06 -23.22
CA THR A 3 73.04 -40.04 -24.25
C THR A 3 71.62 -40.38 -24.77
N LEU A 4 70.59 -39.52 -24.85
CA LEU A 4 70.35 -38.27 -25.60
C LEU A 4 70.48 -38.38 -27.12
N ARG A 5 69.34 -38.43 -27.86
CA ARG A 5 68.95 -37.66 -29.09
C ARG A 5 67.44 -37.89 -29.34
N LYS A 6 66.49 -36.99 -29.05
CA LYS A 6 66.05 -35.77 -29.77
C LYS A 6 65.80 -35.97 -31.27
N SER A 7 64.52 -36.04 -31.69
CA SER A 7 63.96 -35.09 -32.68
C SER A 7 62.45 -35.28 -32.86
N LEU A 8 61.70 -34.21 -32.53
CA LEU A 8 60.32 -33.99 -32.95
C LEU A 8 60.29 -33.85 -34.49
N ARG A 9 59.45 -34.65 -35.15
CA ARG A 9 58.92 -34.42 -36.50
C ARG A 9 57.39 -34.45 -36.34
N GLY A 10 56.57 -33.58 -36.90
CA GLY A 10 56.79 -32.41 -37.73
C GLY A 10 55.64 -31.43 -37.53
N ALA A 11 55.94 -30.15 -37.74
CA ALA A 11 54.95 -29.11 -37.90
C ALA A 11 54.30 -29.24 -39.29
N ALA A 12 52.98 -29.07 -39.36
CA ALA A 12 52.29 -28.15 -40.28
C ALA A 12 50.84 -28.63 -40.52
N LEU A 13 49.87 -27.81 -40.13
CA LEU A 13 48.84 -27.21 -40.99
C LEU A 13 47.65 -26.77 -40.13
N GLY A 14 47.09 -25.61 -40.45
CA GLY A 14 45.69 -25.30 -40.14
C GLY A 14 45.48 -24.23 -39.10
N ALA A 15 45.78 -22.98 -39.46
CA ALA A 15 45.16 -21.84 -38.83
C ALA A 15 43.64 -21.88 -39.04
N LEU A 16 42.85 -21.83 -37.96
CA LEU A 16 41.50 -21.30 -37.99
C LEU A 16 41.10 -20.80 -36.59
N LEU A 17 41.25 -19.48 -36.43
CA LEU A 17 40.69 -18.68 -35.34
C LEU A 17 39.16 -18.81 -35.37
N ALA A 18 38.59 -19.68 -34.55
CA ALA A 18 37.19 -19.59 -34.18
C ALA A 18 37.10 -18.82 -32.86
N ALA A 19 37.03 -17.48 -32.96
CA ALA A 19 36.67 -16.64 -31.84
C ALA A 19 35.24 -17.00 -31.40
N SER A 20 35.12 -17.78 -30.33
CA SER A 20 33.84 -18.06 -29.68
C SER A 20 33.33 -16.76 -29.07
N ALA A 21 32.46 -16.06 -29.79
CA ALA A 21 31.71 -14.94 -29.26
C ALA A 21 30.82 -15.46 -28.12
N VAL A 22 31.19 -15.14 -26.88
CA VAL A 22 30.32 -15.32 -25.72
C VAL A 22 29.17 -14.34 -25.94
N ALA A 23 28.03 -14.83 -26.42
CA ALA A 23 26.79 -14.07 -26.38
C ALA A 23 26.44 -13.90 -24.91
N VAL A 24 26.88 -12.80 -24.30
CA VAL A 24 26.41 -12.40 -22.98
C VAL A 24 24.94 -12.06 -23.17
N PRO A 25 23.98 -12.82 -22.61
CA PRO A 25 22.60 -12.37 -22.62
C PRO A 25 22.59 -11.14 -21.73
N THR A 26 22.59 -9.96 -22.34
CA THR A 26 22.25 -8.74 -21.61
C THR A 26 20.84 -8.97 -21.11
N LEU A 27 20.70 -9.26 -19.82
CA LEU A 27 19.41 -9.25 -19.15
C LEU A 27 18.82 -7.86 -19.39
N ALA A 28 17.91 -7.77 -20.36
CA ALA A 28 17.12 -6.58 -20.59
C ALA A 28 16.20 -6.44 -19.37
N SER A 29 16.69 -5.78 -18.32
CA SER A 29 15.82 -5.28 -17.27
C SER A 29 14.95 -4.21 -17.91
N ALA A 30 13.70 -4.57 -18.21
CA ALA A 30 12.69 -3.58 -18.50
C ALA A 30 12.64 -2.64 -17.29
N GLN A 31 13.19 -1.43 -17.45
CA GLN A 31 13.06 -0.38 -16.46
C GLN A 31 11.57 -0.07 -16.40
N ALA A 32 10.87 -0.64 -15.42
CA ALA A 32 9.45 -0.41 -15.28
C ALA A 32 9.27 1.08 -14.98
N LEU A 33 8.60 1.80 -15.88
CA LEU A 33 8.22 3.21 -15.67
C LEU A 33 7.34 3.37 -14.42
N PHE A 34 6.72 2.28 -13.96
CA PHE A 34 5.95 2.20 -12.72
C PHE A 34 6.54 1.11 -11.82
N SER A 35 6.82 1.45 -10.56
CA SER A 35 7.16 0.45 -9.53
C SER A 35 5.90 -0.24 -9.01
N ALA A 36 6.05 -1.51 -8.60
CA ALA A 36 4.97 -2.21 -7.92
C ALA A 36 4.65 -1.52 -6.58
N PRO A 37 3.37 -1.42 -6.17
CA PRO A 37 3.02 -0.99 -4.83
C PRO A 37 3.65 -1.92 -3.81
N GLU A 38 4.07 -1.37 -2.69
CA GLU A 38 4.52 -2.17 -1.57
C GLU A 38 3.34 -2.98 -1.00
N ARG A 39 3.62 -4.23 -0.65
CA ARG A 39 2.71 -5.06 0.15
C ARG A 39 3.02 -4.85 1.63
N LEU A 40 2.08 -4.26 2.36
CA LEU A 40 2.16 -4.15 3.81
C LEU A 40 1.85 -5.49 4.47
N ASP A 41 2.67 -5.90 5.43
CA ASP A 41 2.41 -7.05 6.30
C ASP A 41 1.47 -6.62 7.44
N GLY A 42 0.15 -6.71 7.20
CA GLY A 42 -0.86 -6.40 8.22
C GLY A 42 -1.30 -4.94 8.29
N GLY A 43 -1.06 -4.15 7.23
CA GLY A 43 -1.61 -2.81 7.07
C GLY A 43 -3.13 -2.81 7.18
N GLN A 44 -3.67 -2.10 8.15
CA GLN A 44 -5.10 -2.09 8.48
C GLN A 44 -5.56 -0.70 8.85
N VAL A 45 -6.77 -0.37 8.41
CA VAL A 45 -7.47 0.85 8.81
C VAL A 45 -8.85 0.47 9.35
N GLY A 46 -9.23 1.05 10.48
CA GLY A 46 -10.53 0.86 11.10
C GLY A 46 -11.18 2.21 11.39
N PHE A 47 -12.52 2.20 11.44
CA PHE A 47 -13.31 3.38 11.71
C PHE A 47 -14.23 3.16 12.90
N SER A 48 -14.32 4.18 13.74
CA SER A 48 -15.23 4.21 14.88
C SER A 48 -15.92 5.57 14.97
N SER A 49 -17.01 5.65 15.72
CA SER A 49 -17.58 6.95 16.08
C SER A 49 -16.57 7.77 16.90
N GLY A 50 -16.65 9.10 16.77
CA GLY A 50 -15.96 10.02 17.68
C GLY A 50 -16.51 9.97 19.11
N GLU A 51 -17.69 9.40 19.30
CA GLU A 51 -18.32 9.22 20.60
C GLU A 51 -18.26 7.76 21.04
N ARG A 52 -17.77 7.53 22.26
CA ARG A 52 -17.62 6.18 22.82
C ARG A 52 -18.98 5.49 22.94
N GLY A 53 -19.07 4.28 22.39
CA GLY A 53 -20.28 3.45 22.46
C GLY A 53 -21.42 3.90 21.53
N LYS A 54 -21.19 4.90 20.67
CA LYS A 54 -22.16 5.35 19.68
C LYS A 54 -21.88 4.76 18.30
N PRO A 55 -22.91 4.53 17.48
CA PRO A 55 -22.71 4.21 16.07
C PRO A 55 -22.13 5.41 15.32
N VAL A 56 -21.50 5.16 14.17
CA VAL A 56 -21.20 6.20 13.19
C VAL A 56 -22.50 6.59 12.49
N LEU A 57 -22.84 7.87 12.51
CA LEU A 57 -24.04 8.43 11.90
C LEU A 57 -23.68 9.45 10.81
N PRO A 58 -24.59 9.71 9.85
CA PRO A 58 -24.44 10.83 8.91
C PRO A 58 -24.24 12.15 9.66
N GLY A 59 -23.36 13.01 9.18
CA GLY A 59 -23.03 14.28 9.84
C GLY A 59 -22.16 14.18 11.10
N GLY A 60 -21.93 12.96 11.60
CA GLY A 60 -21.25 12.73 12.86
C GLY A 60 -19.72 12.71 12.75
N PRO A 61 -19.02 12.84 13.90
CA PRO A 61 -17.57 12.67 13.96
C PRO A 61 -17.20 11.19 13.83
N VAL A 62 -16.12 10.93 13.08
CA VAL A 62 -15.54 9.61 12.88
C VAL A 62 -14.06 9.65 13.25
N VAL A 63 -13.58 8.60 13.88
CA VAL A 63 -12.15 8.40 14.15
C VAL A 63 -11.66 7.27 13.26
N ALA A 64 -10.69 7.58 12.40
CA ALA A 64 -9.96 6.61 11.61
C ALA A 64 -8.67 6.24 12.36
N ASN A 65 -8.43 4.93 12.50
CA ASN A 65 -7.26 4.40 13.17
C ASN A 65 -6.54 3.46 12.20
N GLY A 66 -5.26 3.73 11.93
CA GLY A 66 -4.43 2.89 11.09
C GLY A 66 -3.31 2.20 11.88
N ARG A 67 -2.85 1.06 11.38
CA ARG A 67 -1.67 0.33 11.90
C ARG A 67 -0.99 -0.48 10.79
N GLY A 68 0.28 -0.83 11.01
CA GLY A 68 1.06 -1.62 10.06
C GLY A 68 1.57 -0.82 8.86
N PHE A 69 1.67 0.51 9.00
CA PHE A 69 2.30 1.41 8.04
C PHE A 69 3.76 1.64 8.40
N HIS A 70 4.52 2.28 7.50
CA HIS A 70 5.88 2.70 7.81
C HIS A 70 5.90 3.95 8.69
N PRO A 71 6.86 4.07 9.60
CA PRO A 71 7.04 5.30 10.36
C PRO A 71 7.25 6.52 9.46
N GLY A 72 6.53 7.62 9.74
CA GLY A 72 6.61 8.85 8.96
C GLY A 72 5.92 8.79 7.59
N GLN A 73 5.28 7.67 7.25
CA GLN A 73 4.59 7.52 5.97
C GLN A 73 3.42 8.49 5.86
N SER A 74 3.20 9.04 4.67
CA SER A 74 2.11 9.98 4.39
C SER A 74 0.91 9.22 3.85
N ILE A 75 -0.25 9.34 4.51
CA ILE A 75 -1.50 8.62 4.18
C ILE A 75 -2.63 9.61 3.87
N VAL A 76 -3.38 9.35 2.81
CA VAL A 76 -4.62 10.07 2.49
C VAL A 76 -5.78 9.07 2.46
N LEU A 77 -6.85 9.36 3.20
CA LEU A 77 -8.06 8.55 3.19
C LEU A 77 -9.00 9.04 2.10
N MET A 78 -9.39 8.15 1.18
CA MET A 78 -10.18 8.48 0.00
C MET A 78 -11.48 7.69 -0.04
N TYR A 79 -12.58 8.39 -0.28
CA TYR A 79 -13.84 7.81 -0.71
C TYR A 79 -14.03 8.08 -2.20
N GLY A 80 -13.85 7.04 -3.03
CA GLY A 80 -13.82 7.20 -4.49
C GLY A 80 -12.68 8.13 -4.91
N GLN A 81 -13.00 9.34 -5.34
CA GLN A 81 -12.03 10.38 -5.72
C GLN A 81 -11.98 11.56 -4.72
N THR A 82 -12.76 11.48 -3.64
CA THR A 82 -12.87 12.54 -2.65
C THR A 82 -12.00 12.23 -1.44
N PRO A 83 -11.02 13.09 -1.08
CA PRO A 83 -10.29 12.94 0.17
C PRO A 83 -11.23 13.20 1.36
N LEU A 84 -11.20 12.32 2.35
CA LEU A 84 -11.96 12.46 3.59
C LEU A 84 -11.20 13.25 4.66
N SER A 85 -9.86 13.22 4.62
CA SER A 85 -9.01 14.02 5.49
C SER A 85 -8.75 15.41 4.88
N THR A 86 -8.57 16.42 5.73
CA THR A 86 -8.23 17.79 5.30
C THR A 86 -6.80 17.93 4.75
N GLY A 87 -5.99 16.89 4.91
CA GLY A 87 -4.62 16.79 4.43
C GLY A 87 -4.06 15.37 4.64
N PRO A 88 -2.77 15.17 4.30
CA PRO A 88 -2.09 13.91 4.59
C PRO A 88 -1.96 13.69 6.10
N ILE A 89 -2.20 12.46 6.52
CA ILE A 89 -2.01 11.94 7.87
C ILE A 89 -0.63 11.28 7.91
N THR A 90 0.17 11.57 8.93
CA THR A 90 1.49 10.97 9.08
C THR A 90 1.42 9.80 10.05
N ALA A 91 1.93 8.64 9.65
CA ALA A 91 2.11 7.51 10.55
C ALA A 91 3.20 7.80 11.60
N ASN A 92 2.94 7.41 12.85
CA ASN A 92 3.84 7.58 13.98
C ASN A 92 5.01 6.57 13.96
N ALA A 93 5.86 6.60 14.98
CA ALA A 93 7.04 5.74 15.08
C ALA A 93 6.70 4.23 15.12
N GLU A 94 5.49 3.88 15.56
CA GLU A 94 4.98 2.51 15.61
C GLU A 94 4.24 2.09 14.32
N GLY A 95 4.18 2.96 13.31
CA GLY A 95 3.47 2.67 12.06
C GLY A 95 1.95 2.76 12.18
N GLY A 96 1.45 3.47 13.19
CA GLY A 96 0.04 3.75 13.43
C GLY A 96 -0.34 5.20 13.17
N PHE A 97 -1.62 5.47 13.01
CA PHE A 97 -2.14 6.83 12.96
C PHE A 97 -3.55 6.91 13.57
N GLU A 98 -3.91 8.11 14.04
CA GLU A 98 -5.28 8.47 14.40
C GLU A 98 -5.66 9.76 13.65
N ALA A 99 -6.84 9.78 13.04
CA ALA A 99 -7.36 10.96 12.38
C ALA A 99 -8.86 11.16 12.68
N ARG A 100 -9.24 12.39 13.00
CA ARG A 100 -10.64 12.80 13.17
C ARG A 100 -11.19 13.30 11.84
N LEU A 101 -12.30 12.71 11.42
CA LEU A 101 -13.02 13.01 10.18
C LEU A 101 -14.43 13.47 10.54
N THR A 102 -15.03 14.29 9.68
CA THR A 102 -16.44 14.67 9.81
C THR A 102 -17.16 14.17 8.56
N LEU A 103 -18.22 13.39 8.75
CA LEU A 103 -19.02 12.93 7.63
C LEU A 103 -20.00 14.02 7.17
N PRO A 104 -20.32 14.10 5.87
CA PRO A 104 -21.43 14.91 5.40
C PRO A 104 -22.76 14.50 6.04
N ALA A 105 -23.65 15.46 6.30
CA ALA A 105 -24.98 15.19 6.88
C ALA A 105 -25.88 14.33 5.97
N ASN A 106 -25.64 14.36 4.65
CA ASN A 106 -26.35 13.58 3.64
C ASN A 106 -25.68 12.23 3.32
N ALA A 107 -24.67 11.81 4.09
CA ALA A 107 -24.04 10.52 3.90
C ALA A 107 -25.06 9.39 4.05
N GLN A 108 -25.12 8.49 3.06
CA GLN A 108 -26.10 7.42 3.05
C GLN A 108 -25.70 6.30 4.04
N PRO A 109 -26.64 5.75 4.82
CA PRO A 109 -26.37 4.55 5.63
C PRO A 109 -25.90 3.38 4.77
N GLY A 110 -24.97 2.57 5.28
CA GLY A 110 -24.40 1.42 4.58
C GLY A 110 -22.90 1.23 4.84
N ASN A 111 -22.31 0.26 4.16
CA ASN A 111 -20.87 0.05 4.14
C ASN A 111 -20.27 0.80 2.96
N HIS A 112 -19.26 1.63 3.23
CA HIS A 112 -18.58 2.44 2.24
C HIS A 112 -17.09 2.05 2.18
N PRO A 113 -16.58 1.60 1.02
CA PRO A 113 -15.17 1.28 0.87
C PRO A 113 -14.33 2.57 0.88
N ILE A 114 -13.39 2.65 1.82
CA ILE A 114 -12.42 3.72 1.94
C ILE A 114 -11.05 3.17 1.57
N VAL A 115 -10.32 3.92 0.74
CA VAL A 115 -8.95 3.59 0.34
C VAL A 115 -7.99 4.49 1.11
N ALA A 116 -7.10 3.91 1.89
CA ALA A 116 -5.95 4.59 2.45
C ALA A 116 -4.81 4.51 1.44
N VAL A 117 -4.49 5.64 0.80
CA VAL A 117 -3.39 5.75 -0.16
C VAL A 117 -2.17 6.30 0.55
N SER A 118 -1.06 5.56 0.52
CA SER A 118 0.17 5.94 1.20
C SER A 118 1.28 6.27 0.21
N GLN A 119 2.22 7.13 0.60
CA GLN A 119 3.42 7.46 -0.19
C GLN A 119 4.70 7.21 0.60
N SER A 120 5.78 6.88 -0.11
CA SER A 120 7.14 6.68 0.43
C SER A 120 7.23 5.67 1.58
N PRO A 121 7.06 4.36 1.31
CA PRO A 121 6.75 3.70 0.04
C PRO A 121 5.27 3.82 -0.38
N TYR A 122 4.97 3.61 -1.66
CA TYR A 122 3.59 3.70 -2.16
C TYR A 122 2.83 2.39 -1.92
N ASN A 123 1.66 2.47 -1.28
CA ASN A 123 0.75 1.33 -1.10
C ASN A 123 -0.71 1.82 -0.99
N ALA A 124 -1.65 0.88 -1.02
CA ALA A 124 -3.06 1.15 -0.79
C ALA A 124 -3.70 0.07 0.09
N VAL A 125 -4.46 0.49 1.10
CA VAL A 125 -5.21 -0.39 2.00
C VAL A 125 -6.70 -0.08 1.88
N LEU A 126 -7.51 -1.11 1.68
CA LEU A 126 -8.98 -0.99 1.66
C LEU A 126 -9.54 -1.21 3.06
N ALA A 127 -10.49 -0.37 3.47
CA ALA A 127 -11.19 -0.51 4.74
C ALA A 127 -12.66 -0.09 4.60
N ASP A 128 -13.54 -0.80 5.30
CA ASP A 128 -14.98 -0.52 5.26
C ASP A 128 -15.38 0.46 6.36
N LEU A 129 -16.01 1.56 5.96
CA LEU A 129 -16.68 2.50 6.85
C LEU A 129 -18.17 2.18 6.90
N LYS A 130 -18.65 1.67 8.05
CA LYS A 130 -20.08 1.41 8.27
C LYS A 130 -20.77 2.65 8.83
N ILE A 131 -21.63 3.27 8.03
CA ILE A 131 -22.53 4.36 8.44
C ILE A 131 -23.87 3.73 8.84
N SER A 132 -24.28 3.97 10.07
CA SER A 132 -25.53 3.44 10.60
C SER A 132 -26.69 4.40 10.32
N PRO A 133 -27.91 3.90 10.13
CA PRO A 133 -29.08 4.76 10.02
C PRO A 133 -29.35 5.48 11.34
N ASN A 134 -29.83 6.72 11.25
CA ASN A 134 -30.38 7.42 12.41
C ASN A 134 -31.84 6.99 12.59
N VAL A 135 -32.10 6.13 13.58
CA VAL A 135 -33.43 5.62 13.89
C VAL A 135 -33.92 6.29 15.17
N PRO A 136 -35.00 7.10 15.12
CA PRO A 136 -35.54 7.74 16.32
C PRO A 136 -36.12 6.69 17.27
N LEU A 137 -36.22 7.06 18.55
CA LEU A 137 -36.84 6.19 19.55
C LEU A 137 -38.35 6.06 19.25
N SER A 138 -38.85 4.82 19.22
CA SER A 138 -40.28 4.55 19.13
C SER A 138 -40.99 5.23 20.30
N ASN A 139 -41.84 6.24 20.03
CA ASN A 139 -42.54 6.93 21.13
C ASN A 139 -42.14 8.39 21.36
N GLU A 140 -41.04 8.88 20.78
CA GLU A 140 -40.45 10.18 21.20
C GLU A 140 -41.42 11.36 21.09
N ALA A 141 -42.24 11.40 20.03
CA ALA A 141 -43.26 12.43 19.85
C ALA A 141 -44.48 12.29 20.78
N ALA A 142 -44.70 11.12 21.38
CA ALA A 142 -45.81 10.84 22.30
C ALA A 142 -45.41 10.98 23.78
N TYR A 143 -44.12 11.11 24.10
CA TYR A 143 -43.63 11.42 25.44
C TYR A 143 -43.57 12.95 25.62
N ARG A 144 -44.73 13.59 25.84
CA ARG A 144 -44.79 14.90 26.50
C ARG A 144 -45.38 14.68 27.90
N ILE A 145 -44.61 15.05 28.92
CA ILE A 145 -45.10 15.19 30.31
C ILE A 145 -45.64 16.61 30.48
#